data_AF-A0A743U6D9-F1
#
_entry.id   AF-A0A743U6D9-F1
#
_cell.length_a   1.000
_cell.length_b   1.000
_cell.length_c   1.000
_cell.angle_alpha   90.00
_cell.angle_beta   90.00
_cell.angle_gamma   90.00
#
_symmetry.space_group_name_H-M   'P 1'
#
loop_
_entity.id
_entity.type
_entity.pdbx_description
1 polymer ?
#
loop_
_entity_poly.entity_id
_entity_poly.type
_entity_poly.pdbx_seq_one_letter_code
_entity_poly.pdbx_strand_id
1 'polypeptide(L)' 'MKVNKKRLAEFFNVDPRTIERWQSQGMPLASGGGKGVEAVFDSAAVIEWYAERDAAIENEKLRKEV' A
#
# COMPACT_ATOMS: atom_id res chain seq x y z
N MET A 1 12.71 -4.96 -1.79
CA MET A 1 13.23 -4.34 -3.03
C MET A 1 12.71 -2.92 -3.08
N LYS A 2 13.55 -1.91 -3.36
CA LYS A 2 13.09 -0.51 -3.38
C LYS A 2 12.44 -0.16 -4.72
N VAL A 3 11.21 0.35 -4.68
CA VAL A 3 10.42 0.73 -5.85
C VAL A 3 9.76 2.08 -5.69
N ASN A 4 9.50 2.77 -6.79
CA ASN A 4 8.72 4.00 -6.78
C ASN A 4 7.21 3.70 -6.86
N LYS A 5 6.39 4.75 -6.72
CA LYS A 5 4.93 4.64 -6.73
C LYS A 5 4.37 3.97 -7.98
N LYS A 6 4.90 4.31 -9.16
CA LYS A 6 4.42 3.77 -10.45
C LYS A 6 4.67 2.27 -10.54
N ARG A 7 5.89 1.85 -10.23
CA ARG A 7 6.26 0.43 -10.27
C ARG A 7 5.56 -0.40 -9.21
N LEU A 8 5.30 0.18 -8.04
CA LEU A 8 4.47 -0.45 -7.02
C LEU A 8 3.04 -0.65 -7.53
N ALA A 9 2.44 0.36 -8.16
CA ALA A 9 1.10 0.27 -8.74
C ALA A 9 1.02 -0.84 -9.81
N GLU A 10 2.04 -0.95 -10.67
CA GLU A 10 2.14 -2.04 -11.67
C GLU A 10 2.22 -3.43 -11.01
N PHE A 11 3.00 -3.60 -9.95
CA PHE A 11 3.12 -4.89 -9.25
C PHE A 11 1.80 -5.35 -8.62
N PHE A 12 1.04 -4.42 -8.06
CA PHE A 12 -0.27 -4.72 -7.49
C PHE A 12 -1.40 -4.68 -8.53
N ASN A 13 -1.10 -4.34 -9.79
CA ASN A 13 -2.05 -4.12 -10.86
C ASN A 13 -3.20 -3.16 -10.46
N VAL A 14 -2.84 -2.05 -9.81
CA VAL A 14 -3.78 -1.01 -9.34
C VAL A 14 -3.47 0.35 -9.93
N ASP A 15 -4.44 1.27 -9.87
CA ASP A 15 -4.20 2.67 -10.22
C ASP A 15 -3.21 3.33 -9.21
N PRO A 16 -2.26 4.17 -9.65
CA PRO A 16 -1.33 4.86 -8.75
C PRO A 16 -1.99 5.71 -7.65
N ARG A 17 -3.23 6.18 -7.83
CA ARG A 17 -4.03 6.85 -6.78
C ARG A 17 -4.42 5.90 -5.65
N THR A 18 -4.52 4.61 -5.93
CA THR A 18 -4.73 3.57 -4.91
C THR A 18 -3.54 3.52 -3.97
N ILE A 19 -2.32 3.61 -4.52
CA ILE A 19 -1.10 3.68 -3.72
C ILE A 19 -1.06 4.96 -2.86
N GLU A 20 -1.52 6.11 -3.38
CA GLU A 20 -1.65 7.33 -2.57
C GLU A 20 -2.62 7.15 -1.39
N ARG A 21 -3.76 6.48 -1.62
CA ARG A 21 -4.69 6.14 -0.54
C ARG A 21 -4.06 5.22 0.49
N TRP A 22 -3.28 4.23 0.06
CA TRP A 22 -2.56 3.34 0.97
C TRP A 22 -1.56 4.11 1.83
N GLN A 23 -0.84 5.08 1.27
CA GLN A 23 0.02 5.98 2.05
C GLN A 23 -0.76 6.72 3.13
N SER A 24 -1.92 7.31 2.80
CA SER A 24 -2.79 7.98 3.77
C SER A 24 -3.37 7.02 4.83
N GLN A 25 -3.36 5.71 4.58
CA GLN A 25 -3.79 4.65 5.50
C GLN A 25 -2.62 4.07 6.33
N GLY A 26 -1.41 4.63 6.21
CA GLY A 26 -0.25 4.21 6.99
C GLY A 26 0.63 3.15 6.30
N MET A 27 0.52 2.97 4.99
CA MET A 27 1.43 2.09 4.24
C MET A 27 2.89 2.53 4.44
N PRO A 28 3.82 1.60 4.73
CA PRO A 28 5.20 1.92 5.03
C PRO A 28 5.92 2.56 3.84
N LEU A 29 6.61 3.67 4.12
CA LEU A 29 7.41 4.42 3.16
C LEU A 29 8.89 4.28 3.53
N ALA A 30 9.72 3.90 2.56
CA ALA A 30 11.15 3.73 2.80
C ALA A 30 11.92 5.07 2.78
N SER A 31 11.55 5.97 1.88
CA SER A 31 12.12 7.34 1.83
C SER A 31 11.30 8.26 0.91
N GLY A 32 11.45 9.58 1.09
CA GLY A 32 10.78 10.58 0.26
C GLY A 32 9.37 10.89 0.74
N GLY A 33 8.44 11.20 -0.17
CA GLY A 33 7.02 11.45 0.16
C GLY A 33 6.66 12.89 0.53
N GLY A 34 7.63 13.81 0.53
CA GLY A 34 7.40 15.25 0.64
C GLY A 34 7.06 15.90 -0.71
N LYS A 35 6.61 17.16 -0.67
CA LYS A 35 6.27 17.94 -1.87
C LYS A 35 7.49 18.04 -2.80
N GLY A 36 7.39 17.43 -3.97
CA GLY A 36 8.45 17.45 -4.99
C GLY A 36 9.52 16.35 -4.86
N VAL A 37 9.40 15.43 -3.90
CA VAL A 37 10.34 14.30 -3.72
C VAL A 37 9.64 13.00 -4.05
N GLU A 38 10.25 12.18 -4.92
CA GLU A 38 9.68 10.88 -5.30
C GLU A 38 9.60 9.95 -4.08
N ALA A 39 8.43 9.35 -3.88
CA ALA A 39 8.20 8.37 -2.84
C ALA A 39 8.80 7.02 -3.24
N VAL A 40 9.63 6.47 -2.34
CA VAL A 40 10.26 5.15 -2.49
C VAL A 40 9.72 4.23 -1.41
N PHE A 41 9.34 3.03 -1.82
CA PHE A 41 8.74 2.00 -1.00
C PHE A 41 9.66 0.79 -0.96
N ASP A 42 9.72 0.11 0.19
CA ASP A 42 10.25 -1.24 0.22
C ASP A 42 9.10 -2.21 -0.08
N SER A 43 9.18 -2.90 -1.20
CA SER A 43 8.16 -3.83 -1.65
C SER A 43 7.84 -4.90 -0.61
N ALA A 44 8.83 -5.36 0.17
CA ALA A 44 8.61 -6.38 1.20
C ALA A 44 7.71 -5.85 2.32
N ALA A 45 8.05 -4.68 2.87
CA ALA A 45 7.26 -4.03 3.91
C ALA A 45 5.84 -3.67 3.43
N VAL A 46 5.69 -3.26 2.17
CA VAL A 46 4.35 -2.98 1.60
C VAL A 46 3.51 -4.26 1.48
N ILE A 47 4.11 -5.38 1.08
CA ILE A 47 3.40 -6.66 0.97
C ILE A 47 2.94 -7.16 2.35
N GLU A 48 3.80 -7.07 3.36
CA GLU A 48 3.45 -7.43 4.74
C GLU A 48 2.27 -6.59 5.25
N TRP A 49 2.37 -5.26 5.09
CA TRP A 49 1.28 -4.34 5.45
C TRP A 49 -0.01 -4.64 4.69
N TYR A 50 0.07 -4.95 3.39
CA TYR A 50 -1.09 -5.27 2.58
C TYR A 50 -1.77 -6.55 3.05
N ALA A 51 -1.00 -7.59 3.38
CA ALA A 51 -1.52 -8.87 3.88
C ALA A 51 -2.26 -8.71 5.23
N GLU A 52 -1.72 -7.90 6.14
CA GLU A 52 -2.39 -7.58 7.40
C GLU A 52 -3.73 -6.84 7.18
N ARG A 53 -3.74 -5.92 6.21
CA ARG A 53 -4.94 -5.15 5.87
C ARG A 53 -6.03 -6.00 5.21
N ASP A 54 -5.67 -6.90 4.30
CA ASP A 54 -6.62 -7.78 3.62
C ASP A 54 -7.32 -8.70 4.63
N ALA A 55 -6.55 -9.23 5.59
CA ALA A 55 -7.10 -10.01 6.71
C ALA A 55 -8.10 -9.20 7.56
N ALA A 56 -7.86 -7.90 7.75
CA ALA A 56 -8.81 -7.03 8.45
C ALA A 56 -10.10 -6.78 7.65
N ILE A 57 -9.99 -6.60 6.32
CA ILE A 57 -11.15 -6.40 5.43
C ILE A 57 -12.01 -7.66 5.35
N GLU A 58 -11.40 -8.84 5.17
CA GLU A 58 -12.14 -10.12 5.12
C GLU A 58 -12.84 -10.43 6.46
N ASN A 59 -12.19 -10.15 7.59
CA ASN A 59 -12.84 -10.27 8.90
C ASN A 59 -14.02 -9.30 9.07
N GLU A 60 -13.97 -8.11 8.48
CA GLU A 60 -15.08 -7.15 8.53
C GLU A 60 -16.26 -7.59 7.65
N LYS A 61 -16.01 -8.20 6.49
CA LYS A 61 -17.05 -8.77 5.63
C LYS A 61 -17.78 -9.91 6.35
N LEU A 62 -17.04 -10.85 6.94
CA LEU A 62 -17.58 -11.97 7.70
C LEU A 62 -18.48 -11.52 8.88
N ARG A 63 -18.17 -10.40 9.53
CA ARG A 63 -18.99 -9.85 10.62
C ARG A 63 -20.31 -9.23 10.18
N LYS A 64 -20.46 -8.84 8.91
CA LYS A 64 -21.69 -8.23 8.38
C LYS A 64 -22.67 -9.26 7.83
N GLU A 65 -22.24 -10.50 7.65
CA GLU A 65 -23.05 -11.62 7.15
C GLU A 65 -23.63 -12.53 8.26
N VAL A 66 -23.31 -12.25 9.53
CA VAL A 66 -23.85 -12.93 10.73
C VAL A 66 -24.86 -12.03 11.44
#